data_AF-A0AAD6DVG4-F1
#
_entry.id   AF-A0AAD6DVG4-F1
#
_cell.length_a   1.000
_cell.length_b   1.000
_cell.length_c   1.000
_cell.angle_alpha   90.00
_cell.angle_beta   90.00
_cell.angle_gamma   90.00
#
_symmetry.space_group_name_H-M   'P 1'
#
loop_
_entity.id
_entity.type
_entity.pdbx_description
1 polymer ?
#
loop_
_entity_poly.entity_id
_entity_poly.type
_entity_poly.pdbx_seq_one_letter_code
_entity_poly.pdbx_strand_id
1 'polypeptide(L)'
;MKSPLYLLTILLPLATELAFASPTADVEDTDILEERDRGGGHGGDHGGFNGGNPCKVFKPYWYYKYPCESSGKLGQENQGGTFTATCKYSNNGNNWYKTKRGWTQGFNRPQRCHGNWENQQCPNPTFG
;
A
#
# COMPACT_ATOMS: atom_id res chain seq x y z
N MET A 1 -44.04 49.77 24.21
CA MET A 1 -45.10 49.16 23.39
C MET A 1 -44.56 47.87 22.81
N LYS A 2 -45.28 46.76 23.00
CA LYS A 2 -44.94 45.41 22.52
C LYS A 2 -45.32 45.29 21.05
N SER A 3 -44.46 44.67 20.24
CA SER A 3 -44.87 44.06 18.97
C SER A 3 -44.37 42.61 18.95
N PRO A 4 -45.26 41.62 18.79
CA PRO A 4 -44.89 40.22 18.66
C PRO A 4 -44.82 39.83 17.17
N LEU A 5 -43.71 39.26 16.74
CA LEU A 5 -43.66 38.53 15.47
C LEU A 5 -43.37 37.06 15.75
N TYR A 6 -44.41 36.28 15.46
CA TYR A 6 -44.53 34.85 15.60
C TYR A 6 -43.82 34.11 14.46
N LEU A 7 -43.28 32.94 14.83
CA LEU A 7 -43.23 31.70 14.08
C LEU A 7 -42.65 31.73 12.65
N LEU A 8 -41.44 31.21 12.52
CA LEU A 8 -41.08 30.37 11.37
C LEU A 8 -40.17 29.23 11.83
N THR A 9 -40.79 28.26 12.50
CA THR A 9 -40.30 26.88 12.59
C THR A 9 -40.36 26.28 11.18
N ILE A 10 -39.29 26.43 10.41
CA ILE A 10 -39.10 25.58 9.23
C ILE A 10 -38.32 24.36 9.72
N LEU A 11 -39.09 23.31 10.01
CA LEU A 11 -38.58 21.95 10.20
C LEU A 11 -37.67 21.62 9.02
N LEU A 12 -36.38 21.46 9.29
CA LEU A 12 -35.44 20.92 8.32
C LEU A 12 -35.83 19.44 8.11
N PRO A 13 -36.27 19.03 6.91
CA PRO A 13 -36.43 17.61 6.65
C PRO A 13 -35.04 16.98 6.65
N LEU A 14 -34.74 16.16 7.66
CA LEU A 14 -33.64 15.20 7.62
C LEU A 14 -33.98 14.16 6.55
N ALA A 15 -33.69 14.49 5.28
CA ALA A 15 -33.72 13.52 4.19
C ALA A 15 -32.57 12.54 4.42
N THR A 16 -32.92 11.42 5.04
CA THR A 16 -32.03 10.30 5.31
C THR A 16 -32.20 9.35 4.14
N GLU A 17 -31.39 9.50 3.09
CA GLU A 17 -31.33 8.50 2.02
C GLU A 17 -30.32 7.42 2.44
N LEU A 18 -30.77 6.50 3.31
CA LEU A 18 -30.11 5.22 3.50
C LEU A 18 -30.42 4.36 2.27
N ALA A 19 -29.65 4.56 1.20
CA ALA A 19 -29.56 3.59 0.12
C ALA A 19 -28.81 2.36 0.63
N PHE A 20 -29.56 1.40 1.20
CA PHE A 20 -29.11 0.02 1.34
C PHE A 20 -29.11 -0.62 -0.05
N ALA A 21 -28.02 -0.42 -0.79
CA ALA A 21 -27.68 -1.31 -1.89
C ALA A 21 -26.90 -2.49 -1.28
N SER A 22 -27.57 -3.63 -1.19
CA SER A 22 -26.98 -4.92 -0.87
C SER A 22 -25.74 -5.16 -1.72
N PRO A 23 -24.57 -5.53 -1.15
CA PRO A 23 -23.47 -6.01 -1.97
C PRO A 23 -23.89 -7.35 -2.58
N THR A 24 -24.19 -7.32 -3.88
CA THR A 24 -24.14 -8.52 -4.72
C THR A 24 -22.70 -9.01 -4.67
N ALA A 25 -22.54 -10.23 -4.16
CA ALA A 25 -21.29 -10.95 -4.17
C ALA A 25 -21.06 -11.45 -5.59
N ASP A 26 -20.48 -10.62 -6.43
CA ASP A 26 -19.94 -11.06 -7.71
C ASP A 26 -18.48 -11.43 -7.48
N VAL A 27 -18.29 -12.66 -7.03
CA VAL A 27 -17.03 -13.38 -7.09
C VAL A 27 -16.78 -13.64 -8.58
N GLU A 28 -16.14 -12.69 -9.26
CA GLU A 28 -15.36 -13.00 -10.46
C GLU A 28 -13.91 -13.17 -10.04
N ASP A 29 -13.63 -14.44 -9.81
CA ASP A 29 -12.34 -15.07 -9.71
C ASP A 29 -11.48 -14.79 -10.96
N THR A 30 -10.17 -14.93 -10.77
CA THR A 30 -9.15 -15.19 -11.80
C THR A 30 -8.99 -14.17 -12.93
N ASP A 31 -8.08 -13.19 -12.74
CA ASP A 31 -7.12 -12.77 -13.79
C ASP A 31 -6.07 -11.75 -13.28
N ILE A 32 -5.59 -11.90 -12.04
CA ILE A 32 -4.36 -11.19 -11.61
C ILE A 32 -3.17 -12.04 -12.05
N LEU A 33 -2.98 -12.07 -13.37
CA LEU A 33 -1.77 -12.47 -14.11
C LEU A 33 -0.67 -13.09 -13.23
N GLU A 34 -0.72 -14.41 -13.12
CA GLU A 34 0.48 -15.22 -12.93
C GLU A 34 1.42 -14.96 -14.11
N GLU A 35 2.33 -13.98 -14.03
CA GLU A 35 3.44 -13.94 -14.99
C GLU A 35 4.66 -13.16 -14.48
N ARG A 36 5.79 -13.90 -14.47
CA ARG A 36 7.19 -13.50 -14.27
C ARG A 36 7.71 -13.43 -12.83
N ASP A 37 7.66 -14.59 -12.17
CA ASP A 37 8.90 -15.15 -11.62
C ASP A 37 9.87 -15.41 -12.80
N ARG A 38 10.69 -14.41 -13.11
CA ARG A 38 11.92 -14.57 -13.91
C ARG A 38 13.05 -13.88 -13.15
N GLY A 39 13.21 -14.27 -11.88
CA GLY A 39 14.49 -14.11 -11.19
C GLY A 39 15.43 -15.17 -11.73
N GLY A 40 16.03 -14.91 -12.89
CA GLY A 40 16.96 -15.83 -13.54
C GLY A 40 18.07 -16.23 -12.56
N GLY A 41 18.00 -17.47 -12.09
CA GLY A 41 19.09 -18.13 -11.41
C GLY A 41 20.20 -18.41 -12.41
N HIS A 42 21.22 -17.56 -12.42
CA HIS A 42 22.52 -17.95 -12.93
C HIS A 42 23.46 -18.14 -11.75
N GLY A 43 23.84 -19.41 -11.56
CA GLY A 43 24.93 -19.82 -10.69
C GLY A 43 26.21 -19.07 -11.06
N GLY A 44 26.92 -18.63 -10.02
CA GLY A 44 28.16 -17.89 -10.12
C GLY A 44 28.93 -18.08 -8.82
N ASP A 45 29.47 -19.28 -8.65
CA ASP A 45 30.44 -19.62 -7.62
C ASP A 45 31.74 -18.85 -7.84
N HIS A 46 31.88 -17.66 -7.24
CA HIS A 46 33.18 -17.02 -7.04
C HIS A 46 33.21 -16.33 -5.67
N GLY A 47 33.98 -16.92 -4.75
CA GLY A 47 34.03 -16.54 -3.34
C GLY A 47 34.72 -15.21 -3.04
N GLY A 48 34.33 -14.61 -1.91
CA GLY A 48 35.05 -13.51 -1.25
C GLY A 48 34.13 -12.49 -0.58
N PHE A 49 33.80 -12.74 0.71
CA PHE A 49 33.04 -11.89 1.63
C PHE A 49 31.50 -11.84 1.44
N ASN A 50 30.83 -12.87 1.98
CA ASN A 50 29.39 -12.98 2.29
C ASN A 50 28.40 -12.64 1.15
N GLY A 51 28.26 -13.58 0.21
CA GLY A 51 27.21 -13.64 -0.82
C GLY A 51 25.79 -13.86 -0.25
N GLY A 52 25.30 -12.91 0.53
CA GLY A 52 23.91 -12.87 0.99
C GLY A 52 22.98 -12.24 -0.05
N ASN A 53 21.69 -12.60 -0.02
CA ASN A 53 20.66 -11.94 -0.81
C ASN A 53 20.73 -10.40 -0.62
N PRO A 54 20.95 -9.60 -1.68
CA PRO A 54 21.07 -8.14 -1.56
C PRO A 54 19.77 -7.47 -1.10
N CYS A 55 18.64 -8.17 -1.22
CA CYS A 55 17.33 -7.78 -0.75
C CYS A 55 16.99 -8.32 0.64
N LYS A 56 17.96 -8.89 1.36
CA LYS A 56 17.75 -9.34 2.74
C LYS A 56 17.44 -8.15 3.65
N VAL A 57 16.34 -8.26 4.38
CA VAL A 57 15.88 -7.26 5.33
C VAL A 57 16.75 -7.31 6.59
N PHE A 58 17.41 -6.19 6.92
CA PHE A 58 18.28 -6.09 8.09
C PHE A 58 17.58 -5.60 9.34
N LYS A 59 16.52 -4.80 9.18
CA LYS A 59 15.72 -4.24 10.28
C LYS A 59 14.25 -4.53 10.00
N PRO A 60 13.49 -5.00 11.00
CA PRO A 60 12.06 -5.24 10.82
C PRO A 60 11.34 -3.92 10.54
N TYR A 61 10.29 -3.98 9.73
CA TYR A 61 9.50 -2.80 9.36
C TYR A 61 8.02 -3.15 9.19
N TRP A 62 7.17 -2.14 9.34
CA TRP A 62 5.72 -2.30 9.20
C TRP A 62 5.27 -2.17 7.75
N TYR A 63 4.24 -2.93 7.41
CA TYR A 63 3.42 -2.75 6.23
C TYR A 63 2.21 -1.89 6.58
N TYR A 64 1.88 -0.97 5.69
CA TYR A 64 0.84 0.03 5.84
C TYR A 64 -0.28 -0.18 4.82
N LYS A 65 -1.52 0.17 5.19
CA LYS A 65 -2.69 0.10 4.29
C LYS A 65 -2.52 1.05 3.10
N TYR A 66 -1.96 2.23 3.35
CA TYR A 66 -1.72 3.27 2.35
C TYR A 66 -0.29 3.81 2.44
N PRO A 67 0.22 4.54 1.42
CA PRO A 67 1.57 5.11 1.46
C PRO A 67 1.64 6.39 2.32
N CYS A 68 1.26 6.24 3.59
CA CYS A 68 1.38 7.24 4.65
C CYS A 68 1.49 6.54 6.02
N GLU A 69 2.28 7.12 6.93
CA GLU A 69 2.55 6.53 8.25
C GLU A 69 1.32 6.53 9.17
N SER A 70 0.38 7.45 8.94
CA SER A 70 -0.87 7.53 9.69
C SER A 70 -1.88 6.44 9.32
N SER A 71 -1.62 5.66 8.27
CA SER A 71 -2.52 4.58 7.89
C SER A 71 -2.39 3.36 8.81
N GLY A 72 -3.43 2.53 8.82
CA GLY A 72 -3.44 1.28 9.59
C GLY A 72 -2.29 0.35 9.17
N LYS A 73 -1.72 -0.34 10.16
CA LYS A 73 -0.65 -1.33 9.97
C LYS A 73 -1.27 -2.69 9.62
N LEU A 74 -0.80 -3.32 8.55
CA LEU A 74 -1.29 -4.61 8.06
C LEU A 74 -0.46 -5.79 8.59
N GLY A 75 0.77 -5.53 9.01
CA GLY A 75 1.68 -6.55 9.52
C GLY A 75 3.13 -6.07 9.51
N GLN A 76 4.05 -6.96 9.87
CA GLN A 76 5.48 -6.65 9.97
C GLN A 76 6.31 -7.61 9.12
N GLU A 77 7.36 -7.08 8.50
CA GLU A 77 8.45 -7.89 7.94
C GLU A 77 9.53 -8.09 9.00
N ASN A 78 10.04 -9.31 9.10
CA ASN A 78 11.02 -9.67 10.11
C ASN A 78 12.45 -9.53 9.58
N GLN A 79 13.40 -9.42 10.50
CA GLN A 79 14.81 -9.48 10.14
C GLN A 79 15.12 -10.82 9.46
N GLY A 80 15.87 -10.77 8.37
CA GLY A 80 16.21 -11.93 7.56
C GLY A 80 15.20 -12.24 6.46
N GLY A 81 14.03 -11.59 6.44
CA GLY A 81 13.09 -11.65 5.32
C GLY A 81 13.69 -11.10 4.03
N THR A 82 12.94 -11.20 2.92
CA THR A 82 13.37 -10.67 1.62
C THR A 82 12.45 -9.54 1.19
N PHE A 83 13.04 -8.37 0.93
CA PHE A 83 12.32 -7.23 0.40
C PHE A 83 11.80 -7.55 -1.01
N THR A 84 10.49 -7.42 -1.19
CA THR A 84 9.82 -7.58 -2.48
C THR A 84 8.90 -6.40 -2.69
N ALA A 85 8.88 -5.88 -3.92
CA ALA A 85 8.02 -4.78 -4.30
C ALA A 85 7.54 -4.96 -5.74
N THR A 86 6.43 -4.30 -6.05
CA THR A 86 5.76 -4.35 -7.35
C THR A 86 5.88 -3.02 -8.07
N CYS A 87 5.77 -1.91 -7.34
CA CYS A 87 5.90 -0.59 -7.92
C CYS A 87 6.30 0.42 -6.83
N LYS A 88 6.68 1.62 -7.26
CA LYS A 88 7.08 2.75 -6.46
C LYS A 88 6.05 3.87 -6.55
N TYR A 89 5.78 4.52 -5.43
CA TYR A 89 4.96 5.72 -5.33
C TYR A 89 5.77 6.80 -4.59
N SER A 90 5.91 7.99 -5.17
CA SER A 90 6.57 9.12 -4.50
C SER A 90 5.52 10.09 -3.99
N ASN A 91 5.55 10.39 -2.69
CA ASN A 91 4.65 11.33 -2.04
C ASN A 91 5.48 12.41 -1.34
N ASN A 92 5.45 13.63 -1.85
CA ASN A 92 6.19 14.77 -1.28
C ASN A 92 7.67 14.47 -1.01
N GLY A 93 8.33 13.76 -1.94
CA GLY A 93 9.73 13.33 -1.82
C GLY A 93 9.96 12.03 -1.05
N ASN A 94 8.95 11.49 -0.38
CA ASN A 94 9.01 10.20 0.29
C ASN A 94 8.65 9.07 -0.68
N ASN A 95 9.59 8.17 -0.89
CA ASN A 95 9.33 6.97 -1.69
C ASN A 95 8.60 5.93 -0.85
N TRP A 96 7.58 5.32 -1.45
CA TRP A 96 6.82 4.20 -0.93
C TRP A 96 6.83 3.09 -1.95
N TYR A 97 6.87 1.85 -1.50
CA TYR A 97 6.86 0.67 -2.34
C TYR A 97 5.64 -0.17 -2.04
N LYS A 98 4.89 -0.53 -3.08
CA LYS A 98 3.78 -1.48 -2.96
C LYS A 98 4.35 -2.89 -2.94
N THR A 99 3.90 -3.69 -1.99
CA THR A 99 4.24 -5.10 -1.84
C THR A 99 2.96 -5.92 -1.77
N LYS A 100 3.07 -7.26 -1.81
CA LYS A 100 1.92 -8.16 -1.61
C LYS A 100 1.23 -7.98 -0.26
N ARG A 101 1.96 -7.51 0.77
CA ARG A 101 1.47 -7.36 2.15
C ARG A 101 0.97 -5.95 2.48
N GLY A 102 1.19 -4.98 1.60
CA GLY A 102 0.88 -3.57 1.85
C GLY A 102 1.96 -2.63 1.34
N TRP A 103 1.93 -1.39 1.81
CA TRP A 103 2.92 -0.37 1.48
C TRP A 103 4.07 -0.36 2.50
N THR A 104 5.29 -0.14 2.04
CA THR A 104 6.46 0.06 2.90
C THR A 104 7.24 1.29 2.46
N GLN A 105 7.94 1.92 3.38
CA GLN A 105 8.71 3.13 3.12
C GLN A 105 10.00 2.81 2.38
N GLY A 106 10.47 3.77 1.60
CA GLY A 106 11.60 3.59 0.71
C GLY A 106 12.93 3.36 1.43
N PHE A 107 13.06 3.87 2.65
CA PHE A 107 14.25 3.64 3.48
C PHE A 107 14.30 2.23 4.09
N ASN A 108 13.19 1.48 4.10
CA ASN A 108 13.18 0.08 4.56
C ASN A 108 13.80 -0.87 3.52
N ARG A 109 13.91 -0.41 2.28
CA ARG A 109 14.58 -1.13 1.20
C ARG A 109 16.08 -1.21 1.50
N PRO A 110 16.68 -2.42 1.51
CA PRO A 110 18.13 -2.56 1.56
C PRO A 110 18.81 -1.82 0.40
N GLN A 111 19.91 -1.11 0.67
CA GLN A 111 20.54 -0.24 -0.34
C GLN A 111 20.99 -0.98 -1.61
N ARG A 112 21.40 -2.25 -1.49
CA ARG A 112 21.84 -3.09 -2.60
C ARG A 112 20.68 -3.79 -3.33
N CYS A 113 19.46 -3.67 -2.81
CA CYS A 113 18.28 -4.29 -3.40
C CYS A 113 17.73 -3.41 -4.52
N HIS A 114 17.89 -3.89 -5.74
CA HIS A 114 17.38 -3.25 -6.95
C HIS A 114 16.41 -4.19 -7.66
N GLY A 115 15.44 -3.62 -8.37
CA GLY A 115 14.49 -4.37 -9.16
C GLY A 115 13.68 -3.48 -10.08
N ASN A 116 12.97 -4.08 -11.01
CA ASN A 116 12.19 -3.35 -12.03
C ASN A 116 11.16 -2.38 -11.42
N TRP A 117 10.67 -2.68 -10.21
CA TRP A 117 9.74 -1.84 -9.45
C TRP A 117 10.28 -0.46 -9.09
N GLU A 118 11.60 -0.21 -9.19
CA GLU A 118 12.17 1.14 -9.02
C GLU A 118 11.73 2.11 -10.11
N ASN A 119 11.51 1.59 -11.32
CA ASN A 119 11.11 2.35 -12.50
C ASN A 119 9.61 2.23 -12.81
N GLN A 120 8.89 1.35 -12.10
CA GLN A 120 7.46 1.17 -12.25
C GLN A 120 6.71 2.07 -11.26
N GLN A 121 5.99 3.06 -11.77
CA GLN A 121 5.17 3.95 -10.97
C GLN A 121 3.86 3.26 -10.59
N CYS A 122 3.52 3.26 -9.30
CA CYS A 122 2.22 2.79 -8.85
C CYS A 122 1.11 3.77 -9.27
N PRO A 123 -0.11 3.28 -9.52
CA PRO A 123 -1.27 4.15 -9.63
C PRO A 123 -1.45 4.93 -8.32
N ASN A 124 -2.12 6.09 -8.42
CA ASN A 124 -2.42 6.89 -7.24
C ASN A 124 -3.26 6.06 -6.25
N PRO A 125 -2.86 5.97 -4.98
CA PRO A 125 -3.60 5.23 -3.97
C PRO A 125 -4.99 5.86 -3.77
N THR A 126 -6.03 5.06 -3.87
CA THR A 126 -7.40 5.46 -3.52
C THR A 126 -7.60 5.25 -2.02
N PHE A 127 -7.87 6.33 -1.30
CA PHE A 127 -8.18 6.29 0.13
C PHE A 127 -9.70 6.16 0.29
N GLY A 128 -10.14 5.13 0.99
CA GLY A 128 -11.55 4.80 1.23
C GLY A 128 -11.74 4.13 2.57
#